data_AF-A0A6N6JGH4-F1
#
_entry.id   AF-A0A6N6JGH4-F1
#
_cell.length_a   1.000
_cell.length_b   1.000
_cell.length_c   1.000
_cell.angle_alpha   90.00
_cell.angle_beta   90.00
_cell.angle_gamma   90.00
#
_symmetry.space_group_name_H-M   'P 1'
#
loop_
_entity.id
_entity.type
_entity.pdbx_description
1 polymer ?
#
loop_
_entity_poly.entity_id
_entity_poly.type
_entity_poly.pdbx_seq_one_letter_code
_entity_poly.pdbx_strand_id
1 'polypeptide(L)'
;MVTLFLLFGAAEGAIAQNSGDGTQFSTPDAIRFPTPDVIACLKAIEPLDSRYRGWMESQCVGIAGDICLNVDKGRRGCLHDLVASMREFYEKLMPLLPSTIDGGGFTAYGYARALVQAADTFENLPECDGLRVYEYSICEFVSLGTATQDLFYRARQAEVELP
;
A
#
# COMPACT_ATOMS: atom_id res chain seq x y z
N MET A 1 -36.12 21.49 5.39
CA MET A 1 -35.77 22.92 5.20
C MET A 1 -35.80 23.59 6.56
N VAL A 2 -34.65 23.65 7.24
CA VAL A 2 -34.48 24.45 8.46
C VAL A 2 -33.10 25.07 8.38
N THR A 3 -33.10 26.36 8.03
CA THR A 3 -31.93 27.23 8.04
C THR A 3 -31.73 27.70 9.46
N LEU A 4 -30.62 27.33 10.10
CA LEU A 4 -30.21 27.89 11.39
C LEU A 4 -28.87 28.61 11.22
N PHE A 5 -28.95 29.93 11.11
CA PHE A 5 -27.86 30.87 11.24
C PHE A 5 -27.49 30.97 12.73
N LEU A 6 -26.25 30.65 13.09
CA LEU A 6 -25.68 31.01 14.39
C LEU A 6 -24.29 31.65 14.20
N LEU A 7 -24.35 32.98 14.26
CA LEU A 7 -23.37 33.92 14.80
C LEU A 7 -22.23 33.28 15.61
N PHE A 8 -21.00 33.37 15.10
CA PHE A 8 -19.79 33.28 15.92
C PHE A 8 -19.14 34.66 16.03
N GLY A 9 -19.10 35.14 17.27
CA GLY A 9 -18.52 36.41 17.66
C GLY A 9 -16.99 36.39 17.57
N ALA A 10 -16.45 37.53 17.15
CA ALA A 10 -15.03 37.82 17.18
C ALA A 10 -14.56 37.98 18.64
N ALA A 11 -13.61 37.15 19.05
CA ALA A 11 -12.87 37.32 20.29
C ALA A 11 -11.44 37.74 19.92
N GLU A 12 -11.16 39.03 20.05
CA GLU A 12 -9.81 39.59 20.01
C GLU A 12 -9.12 39.27 21.35
N GLY A 13 -8.28 38.23 21.34
CA GLY A 13 -7.42 37.85 22.45
C GLY A 13 -6.01 38.38 22.26
N ALA A 14 -5.58 39.24 23.19
CA ALA A 14 -4.27 39.88 23.23
C ALA A 14 -3.09 38.88 23.22
N ILE A 15 -2.08 39.19 22.41
CA ILE A 15 -0.82 38.45 22.31
C ILE A 15 0.15 38.98 23.39
N ALA A 16 0.45 38.16 24.39
CA ALA A 16 1.57 38.38 25.30
C ALA A 16 2.83 37.73 24.72
N GLN A 17 3.84 38.54 24.37
CA GLN A 17 5.16 38.07 23.98
C GLN A 17 5.96 37.70 25.23
N ASN A 18 6.11 36.40 25.50
CA ASN A 18 7.05 35.89 26.49
C ASN A 18 8.37 35.54 25.80
N SER A 19 9.37 36.41 25.96
CA SER A 19 10.77 36.13 25.66
C SER A 19 11.34 35.28 26.79
N GLY A 20 11.26 33.96 26.64
CA GLY A 20 11.75 32.98 27.60
C GLY A 20 12.76 32.03 26.95
N ASP A 21 14.03 32.27 27.29
CA ASP A 21 15.15 31.33 27.41
C ASP A 21 15.26 30.13 26.46
N GLY A 22 16.29 30.17 25.62
CA GLY A 22 16.68 29.13 24.67
C GLY A 22 17.25 27.89 25.36
N THR A 23 16.39 27.13 26.01
CA THR A 23 16.69 25.72 26.27
C THR A 23 16.57 24.99 24.94
N GLN A 24 17.70 24.64 24.32
CA GLN A 24 17.76 23.68 23.23
C GLN A 24 17.18 22.35 23.74
N PHE A 25 15.88 22.20 23.61
CA PHE A 25 15.22 20.91 23.68
C PHE A 25 15.65 20.17 22.42
N SER A 26 16.70 19.35 22.53
CA SER A 26 17.01 18.34 21.53
C SER A 26 15.71 17.60 21.28
N THR A 27 15.08 17.84 20.13
CA THR A 27 13.86 17.15 19.73
C THR A 27 14.19 15.67 19.86
N PRO A 28 13.47 14.90 20.70
CA PRO A 28 13.70 13.47 20.83
C PRO A 28 13.72 12.91 19.43
N ASP A 29 14.78 12.17 19.09
CA ASP A 29 14.92 11.49 17.80
C ASP A 29 13.55 11.00 17.37
N ALA A 30 12.99 11.63 16.33
CA ALA A 30 11.63 11.38 15.92
C ALA A 30 11.45 9.87 15.83
N ILE A 31 10.54 9.30 16.64
CA ILE A 31 10.31 7.86 16.69
C ILE A 31 10.01 7.41 15.26
N ARG A 32 11.01 6.88 14.58
CA ARG A 32 10.87 6.33 13.24
C ARG A 32 10.19 4.99 13.43
N PHE A 33 8.89 4.97 13.25
CA PHE A 33 8.19 3.70 13.09
C PHE A 33 8.80 3.01 11.87
N PRO A 34 9.25 1.75 12.00
CA PRO A 34 9.75 1.03 10.84
C PRO A 34 8.62 0.90 9.83
N THR A 35 8.93 1.15 8.55
CA THR A 35 7.98 0.90 7.45
C THR A 35 7.57 -0.57 7.52
N PRO A 36 6.26 -0.88 7.51
CA PRO A 36 5.80 -2.26 7.50
C PRO A 36 6.28 -2.99 6.25
N ASP A 37 6.50 -4.31 6.34
CA ASP A 37 6.95 -5.13 5.21
C ASP A 37 5.81 -6.05 4.74
N VAL A 38 5.10 -5.60 3.71
CA VAL A 38 3.97 -6.34 3.12
C VAL A 38 4.45 -7.65 2.49
N ILE A 39 5.59 -7.64 1.80
CA ILE A 39 6.11 -8.82 1.10
C ILE A 39 6.52 -9.90 2.09
N ALA A 40 7.21 -9.53 3.17
CA ALA A 40 7.54 -10.48 4.23
C ALA A 40 6.28 -11.05 4.91
N CYS A 41 5.26 -10.22 5.15
CA CYS A 41 3.99 -10.69 5.69
C CYS A 41 3.31 -11.71 4.76
N LEU A 42 3.21 -11.40 3.47
CA LEU A 42 2.62 -12.29 2.46
C LEU A 42 3.41 -13.61 2.33
N LYS A 43 4.73 -13.57 2.34
CA LYS A 43 5.58 -14.79 2.37
C LYS A 43 5.35 -15.63 3.63
N ALA A 44 5.22 -15.00 4.79
CA ALA A 44 5.07 -15.70 6.07
C ALA A 44 3.76 -16.51 6.16
N ILE A 45 2.71 -16.09 5.41
CA ILE A 45 1.41 -16.76 5.40
C ILE A 45 1.27 -17.81 4.30
N GLU A 46 2.30 -18.00 3.46
CA GLU A 46 2.31 -19.00 2.40
C GLU A 46 2.12 -20.46 2.86
N PRO A 47 2.49 -20.86 4.08
CA PRO A 47 2.19 -22.21 4.55
C PRO A 47 0.72 -22.41 5.00
N LEU A 48 -0.05 -21.33 5.18
CA LEU A 48 -1.42 -21.43 5.70
C LEU A 48 -2.37 -22.03 4.67
N ASP A 49 -3.46 -22.65 5.10
CA ASP A 49 -4.48 -23.12 4.17
C ASP A 49 -5.14 -21.96 3.40
N SER A 50 -5.74 -22.25 2.25
CA SER A 50 -6.26 -21.24 1.33
C SER A 50 -7.32 -20.32 1.96
N ARG A 51 -8.13 -20.83 2.90
CA ARG A 51 -9.20 -20.06 3.52
C ARG A 51 -8.64 -19.00 4.48
N TYR A 52 -7.69 -19.39 5.32
CA TYR A 52 -7.07 -18.44 6.27
C TYR A 52 -6.10 -17.51 5.56
N ARG A 53 -5.40 -18.00 4.54
CA ARG A 53 -4.45 -17.21 3.76
C ARG A 53 -5.11 -16.02 3.08
N GLY A 54 -6.22 -16.21 2.37
CA GLY A 54 -6.89 -15.10 1.68
C GLY A 54 -7.35 -13.98 2.63
N TRP A 55 -7.77 -14.32 3.85
CA TRP A 55 -8.06 -13.31 4.87
C TRP A 55 -6.79 -12.59 5.35
N MET A 56 -5.72 -13.34 5.62
CA MET A 56 -4.43 -12.79 6.05
C MET A 56 -3.74 -11.93 4.98
N GLU A 57 -3.87 -12.27 3.69
CA GLU A 57 -3.35 -11.47 2.58
C GLU A 57 -3.92 -10.04 2.64
N SER A 58 -5.24 -9.92 2.84
CA SER A 58 -5.91 -8.63 3.03
C SER A 58 -5.47 -7.92 4.30
N GLN A 59 -5.18 -8.64 5.39
CA GLN A 59 -4.66 -8.03 6.61
C GLN A 59 -3.22 -7.51 6.44
N CYS A 60 -2.36 -8.23 5.73
CA CYS A 60 -0.98 -7.80 5.45
C CYS A 60 -0.95 -6.45 4.73
N VAL A 61 -1.79 -6.28 3.70
CA VAL A 61 -1.88 -5.02 2.96
C VAL A 61 -2.63 -3.96 3.77
N GLY A 62 -3.80 -4.30 4.33
CA GLY A 62 -4.65 -3.34 5.04
C GLY A 62 -3.97 -2.71 6.25
N ILE A 63 -3.34 -3.51 7.12
CA ILE A 63 -2.66 -3.01 8.32
C ILE A 63 -1.44 -2.16 7.94
N ALA A 64 -0.68 -2.58 6.93
CA ALA A 64 0.46 -1.80 6.44
C ALA A 64 0.01 -0.43 5.90
N GLY A 65 -1.09 -0.42 5.13
CA GLY A 65 -1.74 0.79 4.66
C GLY A 65 -2.18 1.69 5.81
N ASP A 66 -2.92 1.17 6.78
CA ASP A 66 -3.38 1.92 7.94
C ASP A 66 -2.23 2.55 8.74
N ILE A 67 -1.14 1.81 8.95
CA ILE A 67 0.07 2.33 9.61
C ILE A 67 0.65 3.49 8.80
N CYS A 68 0.89 3.28 7.50
CA CYS A 68 1.52 4.31 6.67
C CYS A 68 0.64 5.55 6.49
N LEU A 69 -0.67 5.41 6.31
CA LEU A 69 -1.60 6.54 6.20
C LEU A 69 -1.58 7.41 7.48
N ASN A 70 -1.47 6.78 8.65
CA ASN A 70 -1.40 7.49 9.93
C ASN A 70 -0.03 8.16 10.17
N VAL A 71 1.06 7.55 9.71
CA VAL A 71 2.43 8.09 9.84
C VAL A 71 2.67 9.23 8.85
N ASP A 72 2.26 9.04 7.60
CA ASP A 72 2.54 9.98 6.52
C ASP A 72 1.79 11.31 6.71
N LYS A 73 0.54 11.30 7.20
CA LYS A 73 -0.30 12.51 7.38
C LYS A 73 -0.23 13.46 6.17
N GLY A 74 -0.15 12.93 4.95
CA GLY A 74 0.02 13.68 3.70
C GLY A 74 1.47 13.85 3.19
N ARG A 75 2.48 13.34 3.89
CA ARG A 75 3.89 13.28 3.45
C ARG A 75 4.19 11.86 2.95
N ARG A 76 4.51 11.69 1.67
CA ARG A 76 4.60 10.39 0.95
C ARG A 76 5.76 9.46 1.36
N GLY A 77 6.19 9.39 2.62
CA GLY A 77 7.36 8.60 2.99
C GLY A 77 7.06 7.10 3.03
N CYS A 78 6.22 6.70 3.98
CA CYS A 78 5.91 5.31 4.29
C CYS A 78 5.19 4.61 3.13
N LEU A 79 4.19 5.26 2.51
CA LEU A 79 3.50 4.69 1.36
C LEU A 79 4.42 4.50 0.15
N HIS A 80 5.35 5.42 -0.07
CA HIS A 80 6.30 5.30 -1.17
C HIS A 80 7.26 4.13 -0.97
N ASP A 81 7.76 3.94 0.26
CA ASP A 81 8.61 2.80 0.59
C ASP A 81 7.87 1.46 0.44
N LEU A 82 6.58 1.41 0.82
CA LEU A 82 5.73 0.24 0.60
C LEU A 82 5.52 -0.06 -0.89
N VAL A 83 5.22 0.97 -1.68
CA VAL A 83 5.08 0.83 -3.13
C VAL A 83 6.39 0.37 -3.78
N ALA A 84 7.52 0.92 -3.34
CA ALA A 84 8.83 0.55 -3.84
C ALA A 84 9.14 -0.94 -3.59
N SER A 85 8.82 -1.46 -2.40
CA SER A 85 9.03 -2.89 -2.11
C SER A 85 8.13 -3.81 -2.95
N MET A 86 6.88 -3.41 -3.22
CA MET A 86 5.99 -4.14 -4.13
C MET A 86 6.53 -4.17 -5.57
N ARG A 87 7.04 -3.03 -6.07
CA ARG A 87 7.66 -2.96 -7.40
C ARG A 87 8.91 -3.82 -7.50
N GLU A 88 9.78 -3.78 -6.47
CA GLU A 88 10.96 -4.64 -6.42
C GLU A 88 10.60 -6.13 -6.44
N PHE A 89 9.56 -6.52 -5.70
CA PHE A 89 9.05 -7.90 -5.73
C PHE A 89 8.51 -8.27 -7.12
N TYR A 90 7.72 -7.40 -7.76
CA TYR A 90 7.22 -7.60 -9.12
C TYR A 90 8.35 -7.82 -10.13
N GLU A 91 9.36 -6.95 -10.13
CA GLU A 91 10.51 -7.04 -11.04
C GLU A 91 11.28 -8.36 -10.88
N LYS A 92 11.37 -8.87 -9.66
CA LYS A 92 12.03 -10.15 -9.37
C LYS A 92 11.17 -11.37 -9.72
N LEU A 93 9.86 -11.30 -9.48
CA LEU A 93 8.96 -12.44 -9.66
C LEU A 93 8.55 -12.63 -11.11
N MET A 94 8.23 -11.56 -11.84
CA MET A 94 7.67 -11.66 -13.19
C MET A 94 8.52 -12.48 -14.17
N PRO A 95 9.86 -12.38 -14.19
CA PRO A 95 10.69 -13.21 -15.07
C PRO A 95 10.66 -14.71 -14.74
N LEU A 96 10.24 -15.08 -13.52
CA LEU A 96 10.17 -16.46 -13.05
C LEU A 96 8.81 -17.10 -13.39
N LEU A 97 7.78 -16.30 -13.64
CA LEU A 97 6.44 -16.81 -13.95
C LEU A 97 6.38 -17.28 -15.41
N PRO A 98 5.93 -18.52 -15.69
CA PRO A 98 5.69 -18.96 -17.05
C PRO A 98 4.54 -18.16 -17.66
N SER A 99 4.49 -18.02 -18.99
CA SER A 99 3.39 -17.31 -19.66
C SER A 99 2.06 -18.10 -19.64
N THR A 100 2.12 -19.40 -19.36
CA THR A 100 0.99 -20.32 -19.28
C THR A 100 1.24 -21.41 -18.25
N ILE A 101 0.18 -22.00 -17.71
CA ILE A 101 0.23 -23.18 -16.83
C ILE A 101 -0.60 -24.32 -17.41
N ASP A 102 -0.32 -25.54 -16.99
CA ASP A 102 -1.12 -26.70 -17.33
C ASP A 102 -2.51 -26.63 -16.67
N GLY A 103 -3.57 -26.94 -17.42
CA GLY A 103 -4.93 -26.94 -16.90
C GLY A 103 -6.00 -26.86 -17.98
N GLY A 104 -7.27 -26.98 -17.56
CA GLY A 104 -8.41 -26.75 -18.45
C GLY A 104 -8.46 -25.29 -18.92
N GLY A 105 -9.09 -25.05 -20.07
CA GLY A 105 -9.03 -23.77 -20.80
C GLY A 105 -9.30 -22.52 -19.94
N PHE A 106 -10.26 -22.58 -19.00
CA PHE A 106 -10.56 -21.44 -18.12
C PHE A 106 -9.42 -21.10 -17.14
N THR A 107 -8.74 -22.12 -16.59
CA THR A 107 -7.65 -21.92 -15.63
C THR A 107 -6.43 -21.33 -16.32
N ALA A 108 -6.00 -21.94 -17.43
CA ALA A 108 -4.84 -21.47 -18.20
C ALA A 108 -5.08 -20.06 -18.78
N TYR A 109 -6.27 -19.80 -19.32
CA TYR A 109 -6.64 -18.48 -19.84
C TYR A 109 -6.73 -17.43 -18.73
N GLY A 110 -7.35 -17.77 -17.59
CA GLY A 110 -7.46 -16.88 -16.44
C GLY A 110 -6.10 -16.49 -15.86
N TYR A 111 -5.17 -17.45 -15.79
CA TYR A 111 -3.79 -17.22 -15.38
C TYR A 111 -3.08 -16.22 -16.32
N ALA A 112 -3.06 -16.50 -17.63
CA ALA A 112 -2.36 -15.64 -18.59
C ALA A 112 -2.94 -14.22 -18.61
N ARG A 113 -4.27 -14.09 -18.56
CA ARG A 113 -4.95 -12.79 -18.47
C ARG A 113 -4.56 -12.03 -17.20
N ALA A 114 -4.47 -12.71 -16.07
CA ALA A 114 -4.10 -12.09 -14.81
C ALA A 114 -2.65 -11.56 -14.82
N LEU A 115 -1.71 -12.27 -15.46
CA LEU A 115 -0.34 -11.77 -15.64
C LEU A 115 -0.30 -10.48 -16.47
N VAL A 116 -1.07 -10.41 -17.56
CA VAL A 116 -1.17 -9.20 -18.38
C VAL A 116 -1.77 -8.04 -17.57
N GLN A 117 -2.82 -8.31 -16.79
CA GLN A 117 -3.44 -7.31 -15.93
C GLN A 117 -2.48 -6.82 -14.83
N ALA A 118 -1.73 -7.73 -14.20
CA ALA A 118 -0.73 -7.36 -13.21
C ALA A 118 0.36 -6.48 -13.84
N ALA A 119 0.87 -6.84 -15.02
CA ALA A 119 1.84 -6.01 -15.73
C ALA A 119 1.28 -4.61 -16.03
N ASP A 120 0.05 -4.51 -16.54
CA ASP A 120 -0.61 -3.23 -16.81
C ASP A 120 -0.78 -2.38 -15.52
N THR A 121 -1.17 -3.01 -14.40
CA THR A 121 -1.26 -2.32 -13.11
C THR A 121 0.09 -1.83 -12.62
N PHE A 122 1.16 -2.62 -12.75
CA PHE A 122 2.50 -2.19 -12.31
C PHE A 122 3.13 -1.13 -13.22
N GLU A 123 2.89 -1.20 -14.54
CA GLU A 123 3.52 -0.32 -15.53
C GLU A 123 2.74 0.97 -15.76
N ASN A 124 1.41 0.91 -15.77
CA ASN A 124 0.56 2.01 -16.24
C ASN A 124 -0.36 2.62 -15.16
N LEU A 125 -0.78 1.85 -14.14
CA LEU A 125 -1.71 2.31 -13.08
C LEU A 125 -2.94 3.09 -13.59
N PRO A 126 -3.68 2.58 -14.60
CA PRO A 126 -4.72 3.35 -15.28
C PRO A 126 -5.85 3.84 -14.35
N GLU A 127 -6.16 3.10 -13.29
CA GLU A 127 -7.18 3.47 -12.30
C GLU A 127 -6.81 4.70 -11.45
N CYS A 128 -5.53 5.08 -11.43
CA CYS A 128 -5.03 6.24 -10.68
C CYS A 128 -4.91 7.50 -11.54
N ASP A 129 -5.28 7.43 -12.82
CA ASP A 129 -5.19 8.55 -13.75
C ASP A 129 -6.02 9.77 -13.29
N GLY A 130 -5.38 10.94 -13.32
CA GLY A 130 -6.00 12.21 -12.93
C GLY A 130 -6.03 12.50 -11.42
N LEU A 131 -5.64 11.54 -10.58
CA LEU A 131 -5.46 11.76 -9.14
C LEU A 131 -4.20 12.58 -8.86
N ARG A 132 -4.17 13.30 -7.73
CA ARG A 132 -3.05 14.19 -7.39
C ARG A 132 -2.37 13.80 -6.09
N VAL A 133 -1.05 13.87 -6.10
CA VAL A 133 -0.15 13.83 -4.93
C VAL A 133 -0.50 12.70 -3.96
N TYR A 134 -1.27 12.99 -2.92
CA TYR A 134 -1.59 12.04 -1.86
C TYR A 134 -2.67 11.05 -2.27
N GLU A 135 -3.68 11.51 -3.02
CA GLU A 135 -4.72 10.62 -3.57
C GLU A 135 -4.12 9.61 -4.55
N TYR A 136 -3.15 10.06 -5.36
CA TYR A 136 -2.40 9.18 -6.23
C TYR A 136 -1.61 8.14 -5.43
N SER A 137 -0.88 8.54 -4.38
CA SER A 137 -0.12 7.58 -3.55
C SER A 137 -1.00 6.56 -2.83
N ILE A 138 -2.20 6.95 -2.39
CA ILE A 138 -3.17 6.01 -1.83
C ILE A 138 -3.65 5.02 -2.89
N CYS A 139 -4.04 5.54 -4.07
CA CYS A 139 -4.50 4.72 -5.17
C CYS A 139 -3.43 3.73 -5.62
N GLU A 140 -2.21 4.22 -5.86
CA GLU A 140 -1.05 3.40 -6.24
C GLU A 140 -0.80 2.29 -5.21
N PHE A 141 -0.82 2.60 -3.92
CA PHE A 141 -0.67 1.59 -2.88
C PHE A 141 -1.76 0.51 -2.93
N VAL A 142 -3.03 0.90 -3.06
CA VAL A 142 -4.16 -0.06 -3.10
C VAL A 142 -4.09 -0.94 -4.35
N SER A 143 -3.81 -0.33 -5.51
CA SER A 143 -3.67 -1.00 -6.80
C SER A 143 -2.54 -2.01 -6.79
N LEU A 144 -1.32 -1.57 -6.42
CA LEU A 144 -0.16 -2.44 -6.36
C LEU A 144 -0.28 -3.48 -5.26
N GLY A 145 -0.90 -3.17 -4.12
CA GLY A 145 -1.15 -4.13 -3.06
C GLY A 145 -2.05 -5.28 -3.53
N THR A 146 -3.13 -4.97 -4.26
CA THR A 146 -4.04 -5.97 -4.84
C THR A 146 -3.35 -6.80 -5.91
N ALA A 147 -2.62 -6.14 -6.83
CA ALA A 147 -1.87 -6.85 -7.88
C ALA A 147 -0.77 -7.75 -7.29
N THR A 148 -0.11 -7.31 -6.22
CA THR A 148 0.90 -8.12 -5.49
C THR A 148 0.26 -9.38 -4.91
N GLN A 149 -0.89 -9.28 -4.25
CA GLN A 149 -1.62 -10.46 -3.75
C GLN A 149 -1.98 -11.44 -4.88
N ASP A 150 -2.45 -10.93 -6.03
CA ASP A 150 -2.74 -11.78 -7.18
C ASP A 150 -1.47 -12.48 -7.69
N LEU A 151 -0.33 -11.79 -7.76
CA LEU A 151 0.95 -12.40 -8.15
C LEU A 151 1.42 -13.51 -7.21
N PHE A 152 1.22 -13.37 -5.89
CA PHE A 152 1.44 -14.48 -4.95
C PHE A 152 0.55 -15.67 -5.30
N TYR A 153 -0.74 -15.43 -5.59
CA TYR A 153 -1.64 -16.49 -6.04
C TYR A 153 -1.17 -17.14 -7.36
N ARG A 154 -0.69 -16.36 -8.34
CA ARG A 154 -0.16 -16.88 -9.61
C ARG A 154 1.12 -17.68 -9.44
N ALA A 155 2.05 -17.24 -8.58
CA ALA A 155 3.26 -17.98 -8.27
C ALA A 155 2.92 -19.39 -7.74
N ARG A 156 1.91 -19.49 -6.86
CA ARG A 156 1.41 -20.79 -6.36
C ARG A 156 0.81 -21.66 -7.45
N GLN A 157 -0.01 -21.08 -8.33
CA GLN A 157 -0.60 -21.82 -9.46
C GLN A 157 0.46 -22.38 -10.41
N ALA A 158 1.58 -21.66 -10.57
CA ALA A 158 2.69 -22.06 -11.41
C ALA A 158 3.76 -22.87 -10.68
N GLU A 159 3.59 -23.14 -9.37
CA GLU A 159 4.57 -23.82 -8.52
C GLU A 159 5.98 -23.17 -8.56
N VAL A 160 6.02 -21.84 -8.68
CA VAL A 160 7.25 -21.05 -8.73
C VAL A 160 7.65 -20.59 -7.32
N GLU A 161 8.94 -20.72 -7.00
CA GLU A 161 9.49 -20.22 -5.74
C GLU A 161 9.50 -18.69 -5.70
N LEU A 162 9.10 -18.12 -4.56
CA LEU A 162 9.00 -16.68 -4.38
C LEU A 162 10.39 -16.05 -4.12
N PRO A 163 10.78 -15.00 -4.85
CA PRO A 163 12.04 -14.27 -4.63
C PRO A 163 11.99 -13.46 -3.35
#